data_AF-A0A973H9U2-F1
#
_entry.id   AF-A0A973H9U2-F1
#
_cell.length_a   1.000
_cell.length_b   1.000
_cell.length_c   1.000
_cell.angle_alpha   90.00
_cell.angle_beta   90.00
_cell.angle_gamma   90.00
#
_symmetry.space_group_name_H-M   'P 1'
#
loop_
_entity.id
_entity.type
_entity.pdbx_description
1 polymer ?
#
loop_
_entity_poly.entity_id
_entity_poly.type
_entity_poly.pdbx_seq_one_letter_code
_entity_poly.pdbx_strand_id
1 'polypeptide(L)'
;RVRPDGLPHDPWLRVHARAGATVEAVAPASMTVVGSLEQWRRWTGLPFDTRGDIEVPGALVPVRCEPERGYAVYVEPNVWMRHPL
;
A
#
# COMPACT_ATOMS: atom_id res chain seq x y z
N ARG A 1 -2.85 9.99 10.63
CA ARG A 1 -3.41 10.14 12.01
C ARG A 1 -2.26 10.43 12.97
N VAL A 2 -2.47 11.31 13.93
CA VAL A 2 -1.45 11.78 14.89
C VAL A 2 -1.90 11.43 16.31
N ARG A 3 -0.95 11.05 17.17
CA ARG A 3 -1.19 10.72 18.58
C ARG A 3 -1.29 11.99 19.45
N PRO A 4 -1.73 11.89 20.72
CA PRO A 4 -1.76 13.04 21.62
C PRO A 4 -0.40 13.73 21.86
N ASP A 5 0.71 13.03 21.63
CA ASP A 5 2.07 13.58 21.72
C ASP A 5 2.53 14.32 20.46
N GLY A 6 1.64 14.53 19.48
CA GLY A 6 1.93 15.23 18.24
C GLY A 6 2.69 14.38 17.19
N LEU A 7 3.00 13.11 17.47
CA LEU A 7 3.74 12.25 16.54
C LEU A 7 2.82 11.33 15.71
N PRO A 8 3.21 10.93 14.48
CA PRO A 8 2.43 10.02 13.64
C PRO A 8 2.08 8.71 14.35
N HIS A 9 0.89 8.16 14.11
CA HIS A 9 0.53 6.84 14.67
C HIS A 9 1.43 5.72 14.16
N ASP A 10 1.81 5.76 12.88
CA ASP A 10 2.68 4.79 12.25
C ASP A 10 4.10 4.83 12.86
N PRO A 11 4.66 3.70 13.34
CA PRO A 11 5.99 3.67 13.95
C PRO A 11 7.12 4.10 13.02
N TRP A 12 7.05 3.80 11.73
CA TRP A 12 8.09 4.13 10.76
C TRP A 12 8.10 5.63 10.46
N LEU A 13 6.92 6.23 10.23
CA LEU A 13 6.80 7.68 10.10
C LEU A 13 7.25 8.42 11.38
N ARG A 14 7.00 7.81 12.55
CA ARG A 14 7.42 8.37 13.84
C ARG A 14 8.94 8.48 13.98
N VAL A 15 9.69 7.53 13.43
CA VAL A 15 11.17 7.57 13.44
C VAL A 15 11.65 8.79 12.67
N HIS A 16 11.12 9.03 11.47
CA HIS A 16 11.47 10.20 10.66
C HIS A 16 11.01 11.51 11.30
N ALA A 17 9.79 11.56 11.85
CA ALA A 17 9.28 12.74 12.54
C ALA A 17 10.16 13.13 13.75
N ARG A 18 10.63 12.15 14.52
CA ARG A 18 11.57 12.39 15.65
C ARG A 18 12.92 12.92 15.20
N ALA A 19 13.35 12.59 13.98
CA ALA A 19 14.55 13.14 13.36
C ALA A 19 14.33 14.53 12.71
N GLY A 20 13.14 15.14 12.89
CA GLY A 20 12.81 16.46 12.37
C GLY A 20 12.16 16.47 10.99
N ALA A 21 11.84 15.31 10.42
CA ALA A 21 11.18 15.24 9.12
C ALA A 21 9.69 15.61 9.18
N THR A 22 9.19 16.20 8.10
CA THR A 22 7.76 16.47 7.90
C THR A 22 7.22 15.67 6.73
N VAL A 23 5.92 15.35 6.76
CA VAL A 23 5.22 14.81 5.59
C VAL A 23 5.20 15.88 4.51
N GLU A 24 5.74 15.55 3.34
CA GLU A 24 5.76 16.44 2.18
C GLU A 24 4.56 16.20 1.26
N ALA A 25 4.34 14.93 0.87
CA ALA A 25 3.28 14.57 -0.05
C ALA A 25 2.91 13.08 0.08
N VAL A 26 1.74 12.72 -0.45
CA VAL A 26 1.38 11.32 -0.69
C VAL A 26 2.02 10.86 -2.00
N ALA A 27 2.61 9.66 -1.99
CA ALA A 27 3.05 8.94 -3.17
C ALA A 27 1.95 7.94 -3.57
N PRO A 28 1.05 8.26 -4.52
CA PRO A 28 -0.15 7.45 -4.76
C PRO A 28 0.13 6.07 -5.36
N ALA A 29 1.29 5.88 -5.99
CA ALA A 29 1.71 4.62 -6.60
C ALA A 29 3.19 4.36 -6.27
N SER A 30 3.48 4.11 -4.98
CA SER A 30 4.84 3.90 -4.50
C SER A 30 5.36 2.51 -4.81
N MET A 31 4.48 1.51 -4.85
CA MET A 31 4.81 0.15 -5.27
C MET A 31 3.67 -0.40 -6.12
N THR A 32 4.02 -0.93 -7.29
CA THR A 32 3.05 -1.55 -8.21
C THR A 32 3.45 -2.99 -8.46
N VAL A 33 2.56 -3.93 -8.14
CA VAL A 33 2.74 -5.35 -8.41
C VAL A 33 1.67 -5.79 -9.40
N VAL A 34 2.10 -6.27 -10.56
CA VAL A 34 1.23 -6.85 -11.59
C VAL A 34 1.51 -8.35 -11.65
N GLY A 35 0.46 -9.16 -11.74
CA GLY A 35 0.58 -10.61 -11.86
C GLY A 35 -0.63 -11.24 -12.52
N SER A 36 -0.44 -12.44 -13.08
CA SER A 36 -1.54 -13.27 -13.57
C SER A 36 -2.44 -13.70 -12.40
N LEU A 37 -3.70 -14.03 -12.69
CA LEU A 37 -4.60 -14.56 -11.65
C LEU A 37 -4.03 -15.83 -10.99
N GLU A 38 -3.28 -16.64 -11.72
CA GLU A 38 -2.60 -17.83 -11.17
C GLU A 38 -1.52 -17.45 -10.14
N GLN A 39 -0.71 -16.43 -10.44
CA GLN A 39 0.28 -15.92 -9.49
C GLN A 39 -0.40 -15.37 -8.23
N TRP A 40 -1.45 -14.58 -8.40
CA TRP A 40 -2.20 -14.01 -7.27
C TRP A 40 -2.83 -15.08 -6.38
N ARG A 41 -3.46 -16.10 -6.97
CA ARG A 41 -3.97 -17.28 -6.24
C ARG A 41 -2.87 -17.99 -5.47
N ARG A 42 -1.70 -18.16 -6.10
CA ARG A 42 -0.55 -18.81 -5.46
C ARG A 42 0.03 -18.00 -4.29
N TRP A 43 0.10 -16.69 -4.43
CA TRP A 43 0.67 -15.80 -3.40
C TRP A 43 -0.27 -15.62 -2.21
N THR A 44 -1.58 -15.55 -2.46
CA THR A 44 -2.56 -15.12 -1.45
C THR A 44 -3.47 -16.24 -0.95
N GLY A 45 -3.61 -17.32 -1.72
CA GLY A 45 -4.64 -18.35 -1.49
C GLY A 45 -6.07 -17.91 -1.83
N LEU A 46 -6.27 -16.69 -2.33
CA LEU A 46 -7.59 -16.14 -2.65
C LEU A 46 -8.02 -16.48 -4.09
N PRO A 47 -9.33 -16.51 -4.39
CA PRO A 47 -9.84 -17.04 -5.66
C PRO A 47 -9.59 -16.13 -6.87
N PHE A 48 -9.57 -14.81 -6.72
CA PHE A 48 -9.38 -13.86 -7.83
C PHE A 48 -10.26 -14.19 -9.06
N ASP A 49 -11.53 -14.50 -8.83
CA ASP A 49 -12.52 -14.90 -9.84
C ASP A 49 -13.48 -13.75 -10.21
N THR A 50 -13.60 -12.76 -9.34
CA THR A 50 -14.55 -11.66 -9.46
C THR A 50 -13.83 -10.39 -9.86
N ARG A 51 -14.40 -9.66 -10.83
CA ARG A 51 -13.92 -8.34 -11.22
C ARG A 51 -14.19 -7.36 -10.08
N GLY A 52 -13.18 -6.63 -9.65
CA GLY A 52 -13.34 -5.78 -8.48
C GLY A 52 -12.08 -5.59 -7.67
N ASP A 53 -12.28 -5.00 -6.51
CA ASP A 53 -11.25 -4.82 -5.50
C ASP A 53 -11.32 -6.01 -4.55
N ILE A 54 -10.20 -6.74 -4.43
CA ILE A 54 -10.08 -7.94 -3.60
C ILE A 54 -9.27 -7.58 -2.36
N GLU A 55 -9.86 -7.76 -1.19
CA GLU A 55 -9.19 -7.62 0.09
C GLU A 55 -8.18 -8.74 0.28
N VAL A 56 -6.89 -8.39 0.33
CA VAL A 56 -5.80 -9.32 0.60
C VAL A 56 -5.31 -9.10 2.02
N PRO A 57 -5.33 -10.12 2.91
CA PRO A 57 -4.85 -9.98 4.28
C PRO A 57 -3.41 -9.43 4.32
N GLY A 58 -3.24 -8.31 5.05
CA GLY A 58 -1.95 -7.66 5.22
C GLY A 58 -1.56 -6.65 4.12
N ALA A 59 -2.33 -6.55 3.04
CA ALA A 59 -2.15 -5.47 2.07
C ALA A 59 -2.64 -4.12 2.65
N LEU A 60 -2.01 -3.02 2.24
CA LEU A 60 -2.41 -1.67 2.71
C LEU A 60 -3.70 -1.19 2.03
N VAL A 61 -3.93 -1.66 0.81
CA VAL A 61 -5.10 -1.35 -0.01
C VAL A 61 -5.54 -2.61 -0.77
N PRO A 62 -6.76 -2.64 -1.33
CA PRO A 62 -7.21 -3.79 -2.11
C PRO A 62 -6.40 -4.03 -3.39
N VAL A 63 -6.42 -5.27 -3.88
CA VAL A 63 -5.86 -5.63 -5.19
C VAL A 63 -6.95 -5.55 -6.24
N ARG A 64 -6.71 -4.81 -7.33
CA ARG A 64 -7.65 -4.68 -8.44
C ARG A 64 -7.59 -5.91 -9.34
N CYS A 65 -8.64 -6.72 -9.34
CA CYS A 65 -8.80 -7.92 -10.16
C CYS A 65 -9.56 -7.61 -11.46
N GLU A 66 -8.98 -8.00 -12.60
CA GLU A 66 -9.60 -7.91 -13.93
C GLU A 66 -9.61 -9.33 -14.56
N PRO A 67 -10.53 -10.22 -14.13
CA PRO A 67 -10.50 -11.62 -14.51
C PRO A 67 -10.70 -11.83 -16.01
N GLU A 68 -11.50 -10.98 -16.67
CA GLU A 68 -11.71 -11.02 -18.13
C GLU A 68 -10.43 -10.69 -18.91
N ARG A 69 -9.44 -10.09 -18.26
CA ARG A 69 -8.12 -9.76 -18.81
C ARG A 69 -7.00 -10.68 -18.29
N GLY A 70 -7.31 -11.59 -17.36
CA GLY A 70 -6.38 -12.59 -16.85
C GLY A 70 -5.33 -12.08 -15.86
N TYR A 71 -5.51 -10.90 -15.26
CA TYR A 71 -4.54 -10.34 -14.31
C TYR A 71 -5.19 -9.63 -13.12
N ALA A 72 -4.38 -9.36 -12.09
CA ALA A 72 -4.71 -8.40 -11.05
C ALA A 72 -3.50 -7.48 -10.75
N VAL A 73 -3.78 -6.30 -10.21
CA VAL A 73 -2.79 -5.26 -9.94
C VAL A 73 -2.97 -4.73 -8.52
N TYR A 74 -1.87 -4.69 -7.78
CA TYR A 74 -1.78 -4.01 -6.49
C TYR A 74 -1.00 -2.70 -6.70
N VAL A 75 -1.58 -1.58 -6.27
CA VAL A 75 -0.95 -0.26 -6.31
C VAL A 75 -0.94 0.31 -4.90
N GLU A 76 0.20 0.24 -4.24
CA GLU A 76 0.37 0.67 -2.86
C GLU A 76 0.69 2.16 -2.76
N PRO A 77 -0.06 2.94 -1.97
CA PRO A 77 0.31 4.31 -1.66
C PRO A 77 1.37 4.36 -0.56
N ASN A 78 2.20 5.40 -0.56
CA ASN A 78 3.14 5.70 0.52
C ASN A 78 3.17 7.22 0.78
N VAL A 79 4.08 7.68 1.64
CA VAL A 79 4.24 9.08 2.04
C VAL A 79 5.69 9.50 1.88
N TRP A 80 5.92 10.64 1.24
CA TRP A 80 7.23 11.28 1.22
C TRP A 80 7.48 12.03 2.52
N MET A 81 8.60 11.72 3.18
CA MET A 81 9.08 12.42 4.37
C MET A 81 10.28 13.28 3.99
N ARG A 82 10.18 14.60 4.19
CA ARG A 82 11.28 15.54 3.93
C ARG A 82 12.02 15.84 5.22
N HIS A 83 13.33 15.60 5.23
CA HIS A 83 14.21 15.99 6.32
C HIS A 83 14.78 17.39 6.07
N PRO A 84 15.01 18.20 7.11
CA PRO A 84 15.88 19.36 6.99
C PRO A 84 17.31 18.85 6.76
N LEU A 85 17.91 19.24 5.63
CA LEU A 85 19.32 19.00 5.34
C LEU A 85 20.21 19.96 6.13
#